data_AF-A0A3M0ZXR8-F1
#
_entry.id   AF-A0A3M0ZXR8-F1
#
_cell.length_a   1.000
_cell.length_b   1.000
_cell.length_c   1.000
_cell.angle_alpha   90.00
_cell.angle_beta   90.00
_cell.angle_gamma   90.00
#
_symmetry.space_group_name_H-M   'P 1'
#
loop_
_entity.id
_entity.type
_entity.pdbx_description
1 polymer ?
#
loop_
_entity_poly.entity_id
_entity_poly.type
_entity_poly.pdbx_seq_one_letter_code
_entity_poly.pdbx_strand_id
1 'polypeptide(L)'
;SFGKWYDGLFEKIMLTLCADDLEPNILLEIFDILVSRTLSQELIASLVEWVKAHAWNSRLAFIHSIGLLSMRDKLTDEQIQEALAPFDRYSIDKELMSILLDTNSPRFTVLVIKRYKEVIQPGDLLYLLSNGDKSVKLAAIDALKGTNNITTLRLILNKFKREKDPEVREAYIKNFWVVRERMQANK
;
A
#
# COMPACT_ATOMS: atom_id res chain seq x y z
N SER A 1 13.49 31.76 -8.94
CA SER A 1 12.45 30.73 -8.96
C SER A 1 11.62 30.80 -7.67
N PHE A 2 10.70 31.76 -7.60
CA PHE A 2 9.85 32.03 -6.40
C PHE A 2 8.51 31.26 -6.41
N GLY A 3 8.11 30.64 -7.53
CA GLY A 3 6.82 29.92 -7.64
C GLY A 3 6.75 28.61 -6.86
N LYS A 4 7.83 27.81 -6.86
CA LYS A 4 7.82 26.45 -6.27
C LYS A 4 7.61 26.40 -4.74
N TRP A 5 7.90 27.49 -4.03
CA TRP A 5 7.78 27.54 -2.56
C TRP A 5 6.34 27.72 -2.08
N TYR A 6 5.52 28.47 -2.84
CA TYR A 6 4.11 28.64 -2.52
C TYR A 6 3.29 27.37 -2.79
N ASP A 7 3.73 26.54 -3.74
CA ASP A 7 3.00 25.34 -4.17
C ASP A 7 2.92 24.27 -3.08
N GLY A 8 4.01 24.02 -2.33
CA GLY A 8 4.04 22.96 -1.31
C GLY A 8 3.20 23.27 -0.06
N LEU A 9 3.17 24.53 0.39
CA LEU A 9 2.33 24.93 1.52
C LEU A 9 0.85 24.86 1.13
N PHE A 10 0.51 25.33 -0.07
CA PHE A 10 -0.85 25.25 -0.60
C PHE A 10 -1.34 23.80 -0.71
N GLU A 11 -0.53 22.91 -1.31
CA GLU A 11 -0.84 21.48 -1.42
C GLU A 11 -1.15 20.90 -0.04
N LYS A 12 -0.29 21.17 0.94
CA LYS A 12 -0.48 20.68 2.31
C LYS A 12 -1.76 21.20 2.95
N ILE A 13 -2.10 22.48 2.75
CA ILE A 13 -3.35 23.06 3.26
C ILE A 13 -4.55 22.37 2.63
N MET A 14 -4.57 22.22 1.30
CA MET A 14 -5.69 21.58 0.60
C MET A 14 -5.87 20.13 1.02
N LEU A 15 -4.78 19.36 1.14
CA LEU A 15 -4.83 17.99 1.64
C LEU A 15 -5.28 17.89 3.10
N THR A 16 -4.93 18.87 3.93
CA THR A 16 -5.42 18.95 5.32
C THR A 16 -6.92 19.21 5.33
N LEU A 17 -7.41 20.16 4.53
CA LEU A 17 -8.83 20.46 4.43
C LEU A 17 -9.63 19.28 3.85
N CYS A 18 -9.05 18.49 2.94
CA CYS A 18 -9.65 17.24 2.48
C CYS A 18 -9.90 16.26 3.63
N ALA A 19 -9.06 16.27 4.68
CA ALA A 19 -9.16 15.39 5.84
C ALA A 19 -10.08 15.92 6.95
N ASP A 20 -10.57 17.15 6.84
CA ASP A 20 -11.49 17.74 7.82
C ASP A 20 -12.95 17.38 7.51
N ASP A 21 -13.81 17.50 8.51
CA ASP A 21 -15.26 17.31 8.39
C ASP A 21 -15.93 18.59 7.88
N LEU A 22 -15.76 18.85 6.58
CA LEU A 22 -16.35 19.99 5.86
C LEU A 22 -17.61 19.59 5.09
N GLU A 23 -18.43 20.58 4.72
CA GLU A 23 -19.59 20.33 3.87
C GLU A 23 -19.20 19.67 2.54
N PRO A 24 -19.97 18.69 2.03
CA PRO A 24 -19.61 17.93 0.83
C PRO A 24 -19.28 18.78 -0.41
N ASN A 25 -19.99 19.90 -0.61
CA ASN A 25 -19.75 20.79 -1.74
C ASN A 25 -18.39 21.50 -1.64
N ILE A 26 -17.99 21.87 -0.42
CA ILE A 26 -16.70 22.50 -0.14
C ILE A 26 -15.58 21.49 -0.38
N LEU A 27 -15.73 20.25 0.10
CA LEU A 27 -14.77 19.17 -0.15
C LEU A 27 -14.58 18.91 -1.64
N LEU A 28 -15.67 18.87 -2.42
CA LEU A 28 -15.60 18.71 -3.88
C LEU A 28 -14.83 19.83 -4.55
N GLU A 29 -15.08 21.09 -4.18
CA GLU A 29 -14.36 22.23 -4.73
C GLU A 29 -12.87 22.18 -4.39
N ILE A 30 -12.53 21.89 -3.13
CA ILE A 30 -11.14 21.74 -2.67
C ILE A 30 -10.44 20.63 -3.46
N PHE A 31 -11.09 19.47 -3.61
CA PHE A 31 -10.52 18.34 -4.34
C PHE A 31 -10.37 18.62 -5.84
N ASP A 32 -11.33 19.31 -6.46
CA ASP A 32 -11.26 19.68 -7.87
C ASP A 32 -10.13 20.69 -8.12
N ILE A 33 -9.89 21.63 -7.19
CA ILE A 33 -8.73 22.52 -7.22
C ILE A 33 -7.44 21.72 -7.07
N LEU A 34 -7.39 20.76 -6.14
CA LEU A 34 -6.23 19.89 -5.90
C LEU A 34 -5.86 19.07 -7.16
N VAL A 35 -6.86 18.46 -7.79
CA VAL A 35 -6.74 17.66 -9.03
C VAL A 35 -6.15 18.47 -10.20
N SER A 36 -6.42 19.78 -10.25
CA SER A 36 -5.91 20.65 -11.32
C SER A 36 -4.40 20.95 -11.19
N ARG A 37 -3.75 20.50 -10.12
CA ARG A 37 -2.36 20.81 -9.80
C ARG A 37 -1.46 19.59 -9.83
N THR A 38 -0.16 19.84 -9.98
CA THR A 38 0.86 18.81 -9.78
C THR A 38 1.11 18.63 -8.29
N LEU A 39 0.87 17.41 -7.80
CA LEU A 39 1.08 17.03 -6.40
C LEU A 39 2.50 16.50 -6.21
N SER A 40 3.14 16.92 -5.12
CA SER A 40 4.51 16.52 -4.78
C SER A 40 4.59 15.17 -4.06
N GLN A 41 3.52 14.78 -3.36
CA GLN A 41 3.43 13.46 -2.73
C GLN A 41 3.02 12.38 -3.74
N GLU A 42 3.96 11.51 -4.12
CA GLU A 42 3.77 10.47 -5.13
C GLU A 42 2.54 9.58 -4.89
N LEU A 43 2.38 9.02 -3.68
CA LEU A 43 1.20 8.20 -3.33
C LEU A 43 -0.11 8.97 -3.58
N ILE A 44 -0.16 10.24 -3.17
CA ILE A 44 -1.38 11.06 -3.25
C ILE A 44 -1.65 11.47 -4.69
N ALA A 45 -0.61 11.84 -5.45
CA ALA A 45 -0.70 12.07 -6.88
C ALA A 45 -1.30 10.87 -7.60
N SER A 46 -0.76 9.67 -7.35
CA SER A 46 -1.22 8.43 -7.96
C SER A 46 -2.65 8.07 -7.57
N LEU A 47 -3.03 8.23 -6.29
CA LEU A 47 -4.41 8.00 -5.85
C LEU A 47 -5.40 8.99 -6.48
N VAL A 48 -5.02 10.26 -6.61
CA VAL A 48 -5.84 11.28 -7.27
C VAL A 48 -6.03 10.96 -8.75
N GLU A 49 -4.96 10.59 -9.47
CA GLU A 49 -5.07 10.15 -10.87
C GLU A 49 -5.92 8.89 -11.02
N TRP A 50 -5.77 7.93 -10.11
CA TRP A 50 -6.61 6.73 -10.10
C TRP A 50 -8.09 7.08 -9.90
N VAL A 51 -8.43 7.98 -8.95
CA VAL A 51 -9.82 8.43 -8.73
C VAL A 51 -10.36 9.14 -9.97
N LYS A 52 -9.57 9.97 -10.66
CA LYS A 52 -9.99 10.62 -11.92
C LYS A 52 -10.33 9.60 -13.01
N ALA A 53 -9.51 8.56 -13.15
CA ALA A 53 -9.70 7.55 -14.18
C ALA A 53 -10.87 6.59 -13.89
N HIS A 54 -11.06 6.21 -12.62
CA HIS A 54 -11.93 5.07 -12.27
C HIS A 54 -13.17 5.44 -11.47
N ALA A 55 -13.17 6.56 -10.75
CA ALA A 55 -14.17 6.83 -9.73
C ALA A 55 -14.61 8.30 -9.63
N TRP A 56 -14.43 9.10 -10.70
CA TRP A 56 -14.66 10.54 -10.71
C TRP A 56 -16.08 10.96 -10.27
N ASN A 57 -17.10 10.22 -10.74
CA ASN A 57 -18.50 10.47 -10.37
C ASN A 57 -18.80 10.17 -8.89
N SER A 58 -17.92 9.43 -8.21
CA SER A 58 -18.00 9.13 -6.78
C SER A 58 -16.82 9.67 -6.00
N ARG A 59 -16.09 10.66 -6.54
CA ARG A 59 -14.83 11.17 -5.96
C ARG A 59 -14.98 11.65 -4.52
N LEU A 60 -16.14 12.20 -4.16
CA LEU A 60 -16.48 12.61 -2.79
C LEU A 60 -16.19 11.51 -1.75
N ALA A 61 -16.45 10.25 -2.08
CA ALA A 61 -16.21 9.12 -1.18
C ALA A 61 -14.73 8.89 -0.82
N PHE A 62 -13.79 9.46 -1.59
CA PHE A 62 -12.35 9.27 -1.41
C PHE A 62 -11.63 10.51 -0.88
N ILE A 63 -12.26 11.68 -0.90
CA ILE A 63 -11.59 12.96 -0.56
C ILE A 63 -11.01 12.89 0.85
N HIS A 64 -11.84 12.50 1.82
CA HIS A 64 -11.42 12.33 3.21
C HIS A 64 -10.28 11.33 3.37
N SER A 65 -10.39 10.17 2.75
CA SER A 65 -9.34 9.16 2.72
C SER A 65 -8.03 9.68 2.14
N ILE A 66 -8.07 10.38 1.02
CA ILE A 66 -6.88 10.96 0.38
C ILE A 66 -6.24 12.01 1.29
N GLY A 67 -7.05 12.87 1.92
CA GLY A 67 -6.59 13.83 2.90
C GLY A 67 -5.86 13.14 4.07
N LEU A 68 -6.49 12.14 4.69
CA LEU A 68 -5.90 11.35 5.77
C LEU A 68 -4.59 10.66 5.34
N LEU A 69 -4.58 9.98 4.19
CA LEU A 69 -3.41 9.24 3.69
C LEU A 69 -2.22 10.16 3.37
N SER A 70 -2.46 11.44 3.08
CA SER A 70 -1.40 12.44 2.92
C SER A 70 -0.64 12.74 4.22
N MET A 71 -1.25 12.41 5.36
CA MET A 71 -0.71 12.59 6.71
C MET A 71 -0.49 11.26 7.42
N ARG A 72 -0.41 10.14 6.68
CA ARG A 72 -0.32 8.76 7.20
C ARG A 72 0.72 8.55 8.30
N ASP A 73 1.85 9.27 8.26
CA ASP A 73 2.91 9.15 9.26
C ASP A 73 2.50 9.66 10.65
N LYS A 74 1.42 10.44 10.74
CA LYS A 74 0.83 10.98 11.98
C LYS A 74 -0.41 10.22 12.45
N LEU A 75 -0.94 9.32 11.63
CA LEU A 75 -2.15 8.57 11.93
C LEU A 75 -1.85 7.30 12.73
N THR A 76 -2.83 6.79 13.48
CA THR A 76 -2.78 5.43 14.05
C THR A 76 -3.02 4.37 12.99
N ASP A 77 -2.75 3.09 13.32
CA ASP A 77 -2.99 1.99 12.39
C ASP A 77 -4.49 1.88 12.06
N GLU A 78 -5.36 2.12 13.04
CA GLU A 78 -6.82 2.11 12.89
C GLU A 78 -7.30 3.20 11.95
N GLN A 79 -6.78 4.43 12.10
CA GLN A 79 -7.12 5.55 11.22
C GLN A 79 -6.67 5.31 9.78
N ILE A 80 -5.51 4.68 9.56
CA ILE A 80 -5.07 4.27 8.22
C ILE A 80 -6.02 3.21 7.64
N GLN A 81 -6.41 2.22 8.44
CA GLN A 81 -7.35 1.18 8.01
C GLN A 81 -8.73 1.76 7.66
N GLU A 82 -9.21 2.73 8.42
CA GLU A 82 -10.44 3.46 8.13
C GLU A 82 -10.30 4.29 6.84
N ALA A 83 -9.19 5.00 6.66
CA ALA A 83 -8.91 5.74 5.43
C ALA A 83 -8.83 4.82 4.19
N LEU A 84 -8.46 3.55 4.34
CA LEU A 84 -8.46 2.58 3.25
C LEU A 84 -9.86 2.06 2.89
N ALA A 85 -10.87 2.21 3.76
CA ALA A 85 -12.17 1.58 3.57
C ALA A 85 -12.92 1.96 2.27
N PRO A 86 -12.91 3.22 1.79
CA PRO A 86 -13.57 3.57 0.53
C PRO A 86 -12.98 2.89 -0.72
N PHE A 87 -11.74 2.40 -0.61
CA PHE A 87 -11.03 1.69 -1.68
C PHE A 87 -11.37 0.20 -1.74
N ASP A 88 -12.00 -0.38 -0.71
CA ASP A 88 -12.26 -1.83 -0.62
C ASP A 88 -13.09 -2.34 -1.80
N ARG A 89 -14.08 -1.56 -2.25
CA ARG A 89 -14.93 -1.94 -3.40
C ARG A 89 -14.16 -2.01 -4.73
N TYR A 90 -12.92 -1.52 -4.76
CA TYR A 90 -12.01 -1.56 -5.90
C TYR A 90 -10.76 -2.40 -5.62
N SER A 91 -10.75 -3.24 -4.58
CA SER A 91 -9.56 -3.97 -4.16
C SER A 91 -9.03 -4.98 -5.19
N ILE A 92 -9.84 -5.32 -6.21
CA ILE A 92 -9.45 -6.18 -7.33
C ILE A 92 -8.71 -5.43 -8.44
N ASP A 93 -8.70 -4.09 -8.39
CA ASP A 93 -8.01 -3.23 -9.33
C ASP A 93 -6.49 -3.31 -9.11
N LYS A 94 -5.78 -3.79 -10.13
CA LYS A 94 -4.34 -4.03 -10.06
C LYS A 94 -3.55 -2.74 -9.99
N GLU A 95 -4.02 -1.68 -10.65
CA GLU A 95 -3.35 -0.38 -10.63
C GLU A 95 -3.45 0.21 -9.23
N LEU A 96 -4.64 0.20 -8.62
CA LEU A 96 -4.84 0.64 -7.25
C LEU A 96 -3.97 -0.14 -6.26
N MET A 97 -3.94 -1.48 -6.36
CA MET A 97 -3.09 -2.29 -5.48
C MET A 97 -1.61 -1.97 -5.67
N SER A 98 -1.16 -1.75 -6.90
CA SER A 98 0.22 -1.31 -7.17
C SER A 98 0.51 0.03 -6.49
N ILE A 99 -0.39 1.01 -6.62
CA ILE A 99 -0.25 2.34 -5.99
C ILE A 99 -0.15 2.23 -4.46
N LEU A 100 -1.01 1.43 -3.84
CA LEU A 100 -1.04 1.27 -2.38
C LEU A 100 0.17 0.50 -1.83
N LEU A 101 0.75 -0.41 -2.61
CA LEU A 101 1.92 -1.19 -2.21
C LEU A 101 3.24 -0.46 -2.49
N ASP A 102 3.29 0.37 -3.54
CA ASP A 102 4.46 1.13 -3.96
C ASP A 102 4.63 2.42 -3.15
N THR A 103 4.94 2.24 -1.86
CA THR A 103 5.19 3.37 -0.96
C THR A 103 6.50 3.20 -0.21
N ASN A 104 7.14 4.31 0.11
CA ASN A 104 8.34 4.35 0.95
C ASN A 104 8.03 4.21 2.46
N SER A 105 6.83 3.77 2.85
CA SER A 105 6.41 3.61 4.24
C SER A 105 6.18 2.12 4.57
N PRO A 106 7.16 1.44 5.20
CA PRO A 106 7.01 0.04 5.59
C PRO A 106 5.75 -0.23 6.43
N ARG A 107 5.45 0.67 7.37
CA ARG A 107 4.25 0.59 8.21
C ARG A 107 2.97 0.59 7.37
N PHE A 108 2.86 1.53 6.43
CA PHE A 108 1.70 1.62 5.54
C PHE A 108 1.59 0.37 4.65
N THR A 109 2.68 -0.06 4.02
CA THR A 109 2.70 -1.27 3.18
C THR A 109 2.28 -2.51 3.96
N VAL A 110 2.73 -2.67 5.22
CA VAL A 110 2.28 -3.78 6.08
C VAL A 110 0.76 -3.73 6.33
N LEU A 111 0.21 -2.55 6.58
CA LEU A 111 -1.24 -2.36 6.79
C LEU A 111 -2.05 -2.68 5.52
N VAL A 112 -1.56 -2.26 4.35
CA VAL A 112 -2.15 -2.60 3.05
C VAL A 112 -2.12 -4.11 2.81
N ILE A 113 -0.98 -4.77 3.03
CA ILE A 113 -0.87 -6.24 2.92
C ILE A 113 -1.87 -6.93 3.82
N LYS A 114 -1.95 -6.54 5.10
CA LYS A 114 -2.85 -7.17 6.07
C LYS A 114 -4.32 -7.03 5.67
N ARG A 115 -4.71 -5.84 5.18
CA ARG A 115 -6.09 -5.55 4.76
C ARG A 115 -6.48 -6.33 3.51
N TYR A 116 -5.60 -6.35 2.52
CA TYR A 116 -5.90 -6.84 1.17
C TYR A 116 -5.27 -8.20 0.85
N LYS A 117 -4.79 -8.96 1.85
CA LYS A 117 -4.07 -10.23 1.65
C LYS A 117 -4.77 -11.24 0.73
N GLU A 118 -6.10 -11.26 0.74
CA GLU A 118 -6.90 -12.21 -0.05
C GLU A 118 -7.01 -11.82 -1.54
N VAL A 119 -6.72 -10.57 -1.89
CA VAL A 119 -6.88 -10.04 -3.25
C VAL A 119 -5.57 -9.61 -3.91
N ILE A 120 -4.52 -9.32 -3.12
CA ILE A 120 -3.20 -8.99 -3.64
C ILE A 120 -2.67 -10.20 -4.44
N GLN A 121 -2.15 -9.91 -5.64
CA GLN A 121 -1.65 -10.98 -6.49
C GLN A 121 -0.36 -11.57 -5.90
N PRO A 122 -0.15 -12.90 -5.99
CA PRO A 122 1.07 -13.52 -5.50
C PRO A 122 2.36 -12.91 -6.06
N GLY A 123 2.32 -12.39 -7.30
CA GLY A 123 3.45 -11.70 -7.92
C GLY A 123 3.91 -10.46 -7.14
N ASP A 124 2.96 -9.66 -6.64
CA ASP A 124 3.26 -8.44 -5.88
C ASP A 124 3.83 -8.80 -4.50
N LEU A 125 3.24 -9.79 -3.83
CA LEU A 125 3.78 -10.29 -2.56
C LEU A 125 5.18 -10.88 -2.72
N LEU A 126 5.44 -11.62 -3.80
CA LEU A 126 6.77 -12.16 -4.12
C LEU A 126 7.81 -11.05 -4.36
N TYR A 127 7.41 -9.92 -4.95
CA TYR A 127 8.26 -8.74 -5.10
C TYR A 127 8.64 -8.18 -3.72
N LEU A 128 7.66 -8.03 -2.82
CA LEU A 128 7.82 -7.51 -1.47
C LEU A 128 8.71 -8.39 -0.56
N LEU A 129 8.90 -9.67 -0.87
CA LEU A 129 9.91 -10.52 -0.19
C LEU A 129 11.35 -9.98 -0.35
N SER A 130 11.59 -9.08 -1.30
CA SER A 130 12.90 -8.43 -1.52
C SER A 130 13.01 -7.07 -0.84
N ASN A 131 11.95 -6.59 -0.16
CA ASN A 131 11.93 -5.28 0.47
C ASN A 131 13.05 -5.18 1.52
N GLY A 132 13.65 -4.00 1.70
CA GLY A 132 14.71 -3.80 2.70
C GLY A 132 14.21 -3.93 4.14
N ASP A 133 12.92 -3.66 4.37
CA ASP A 133 12.31 -3.69 5.67
C ASP A 133 11.83 -5.09 6.08
N LYS A 134 12.25 -5.53 7.26
CA LYS A 134 11.91 -6.84 7.82
C LYS A 134 10.40 -7.03 8.02
N SER A 135 9.69 -6.00 8.48
CA SER A 135 8.26 -6.09 8.77
C SER A 135 7.43 -6.32 7.50
N VAL A 136 7.83 -5.68 6.39
CA VAL A 136 7.20 -5.88 5.07
C VAL A 136 7.42 -7.31 4.58
N LYS A 137 8.64 -7.84 4.70
CA LYS A 137 8.93 -9.24 4.33
C LYS A 137 8.08 -10.22 5.12
N LEU A 138 7.99 -10.03 6.44
CA LEU A 138 7.21 -10.91 7.31
C LEU A 138 5.71 -10.86 6.97
N ALA A 139 5.16 -9.67 6.70
CA ALA A 139 3.77 -9.52 6.27
C ALA A 139 3.53 -10.20 4.91
N ALA A 140 4.43 -10.06 3.94
CA ALA A 140 4.34 -10.71 2.65
C ALA A 140 4.44 -12.25 2.75
N ILE A 141 5.30 -12.77 3.64
CA ILE A 141 5.39 -14.22 3.93
C ILE A 141 4.07 -14.74 4.48
N ASP A 142 3.47 -14.04 5.45
CA ASP A 142 2.19 -14.43 6.04
C ASP A 142 1.05 -14.38 5.01
N ALA A 143 1.00 -13.35 4.17
CA ALA A 143 -0.01 -13.23 3.11
C ALA A 143 0.13 -14.30 2.01
N LEU A 144 1.35 -14.79 1.75
CA LEU A 144 1.59 -15.89 0.80
C LEU A 144 1.26 -17.28 1.37
N LYS A 145 0.92 -17.37 2.66
CA LYS A 145 0.61 -18.63 3.32
C LYS A 145 -0.54 -19.35 2.61
N GLY A 146 -0.38 -20.66 2.41
CA GLY A 146 -1.39 -21.51 1.76
C GLY A 146 -1.33 -21.50 0.23
N THR A 147 -0.40 -20.77 -0.39
CA THR A 147 -0.20 -20.86 -1.84
C THR A 147 0.25 -22.26 -2.26
N ASN A 148 -0.43 -22.85 -3.25
CA ASN A 148 -0.12 -24.15 -3.83
C ASN A 148 0.46 -24.05 -5.25
N ASN A 149 0.68 -22.83 -5.73
CA ASN A 149 1.23 -22.62 -7.07
C ASN A 149 2.72 -23.01 -7.08
N ILE A 150 3.07 -24.05 -7.84
CA ILE A 150 4.44 -24.61 -7.91
C ILE A 150 5.47 -23.54 -8.30
N THR A 151 5.14 -22.66 -9.24
CA THR A 151 6.03 -21.56 -9.66
C THR A 151 6.28 -20.58 -8.51
N THR A 152 5.24 -20.23 -7.75
CA THR A 152 5.34 -19.37 -6.55
C THR A 152 6.20 -20.04 -5.48
N LEU A 153 5.97 -21.32 -5.19
CA LEU A 153 6.77 -22.09 -4.22
C LEU A 153 8.25 -22.17 -4.60
N ARG A 154 8.56 -22.33 -5.89
CA ARG A 154 9.95 -22.30 -6.40
C ARG A 154 10.61 -20.94 -6.18
N LEU A 155 9.87 -19.84 -6.40
CA LEU A 155 10.37 -18.49 -6.16
C LEU A 155 10.59 -18.22 -4.66
N ILE A 156 9.68 -18.67 -3.81
CA ILE A 156 9.80 -18.62 -2.34
C ILE A 156 11.09 -19.34 -1.90
N LEU A 157 11.35 -20.57 -2.39
CA LEU A 157 12.57 -21.31 -2.09
C LEU A 157 13.84 -20.54 -2.50
N ASN A 158 13.81 -19.89 -3.65
CA ASN A 158 14.94 -19.09 -4.12
C ASN A 158 15.18 -17.85 -3.25
N LYS A 159 14.12 -17.18 -2.79
CA LYS A 159 14.22 -16.05 -1.85
C LYS A 159 14.75 -16.51 -0.49
N PHE A 160 14.21 -17.60 0.06
CA PHE A 160 14.68 -18.18 1.33
C PHE A 160 16.18 -18.52 1.33
N LYS A 161 16.71 -19.06 0.24
CA LYS A 161 18.15 -19.37 0.12
C LYS A 161 19.05 -18.14 0.23
N ARG A 162 18.54 -16.96 -0.14
CA ARG A 162 19.28 -15.68 -0.11
C ARG A 162 19.02 -14.89 1.17
N GLU A 163 17.98 -15.24 1.93
CA GLU A 163 17.63 -14.54 3.16
C GLU A 163 18.64 -14.83 4.27
N LYS A 164 19.09 -13.76 4.93
CA LYS A 164 20.10 -13.80 6.00
C LYS A 164 19.50 -13.51 7.36
N ASP A 165 18.39 -12.78 7.42
CA ASP A 165 17.74 -12.43 8.67
C ASP A 165 17.14 -13.69 9.34
N PRO A 166 17.56 -14.06 10.56
CA PRO A 166 17.11 -15.29 11.21
C PRO A 166 15.60 -15.35 11.44
N GLU A 167 14.96 -14.22 11.76
CA GLU A 167 13.53 -14.15 12.05
C GLU A 167 12.72 -14.33 10.76
N VAL A 168 13.15 -13.70 9.67
CA VAL A 168 12.52 -13.90 8.34
C VAL A 168 12.70 -15.34 7.87
N ARG A 169 13.88 -15.94 8.08
CA ARG A 169 14.13 -17.36 7.76
C ARG A 169 13.21 -18.28 8.54
N GLU A 170 13.01 -18.05 9.83
CA GLU A 170 12.09 -18.82 10.66
C GLU A 170 10.65 -18.68 10.15
N ALA A 171 10.23 -17.47 9.75
CA ALA A 171 8.92 -17.25 9.15
C ALA A 171 8.72 -18.06 7.85
N TYR A 172 9.74 -18.17 7.00
CA TYR A 172 9.69 -19.05 5.82
C TYR A 172 9.50 -20.53 6.21
N ILE A 173 10.29 -21.01 7.16
CA ILE A 173 10.25 -22.41 7.64
C ILE A 173 8.87 -22.74 8.22
N LYS A 174 8.30 -21.82 9.00
CA LYS A 174 6.98 -21.97 9.62
C LYS A 174 5.86 -22.02 8.58
N ASN A 175 5.89 -21.13 7.58
CA ASN A 175 4.75 -20.95 6.67
C ASN A 175 4.77 -21.83 5.41
N PHE A 176 5.94 -22.32 4.97
CA PHE A 176 6.04 -23.06 3.70
C PHE A 176 6.62 -24.47 3.88
N TRP A 177 5.84 -25.48 3.55
CA TRP A 177 6.24 -26.89 3.64
C TRP A 177 7.45 -27.23 2.76
N VAL A 178 7.53 -26.66 1.55
CA VAL A 178 8.66 -26.87 0.62
C VAL A 178 10.01 -26.47 1.22
N VAL A 179 10.03 -25.46 2.09
CA VAL A 179 11.25 -25.01 2.77
C VAL A 179 11.70 -26.08 3.77
N ARG A 180 10.77 -26.65 4.53
CA ARG A 180 11.04 -27.70 5.52
C ARG A 180 11.58 -28.96 4.85
N GLU A 181 10.92 -29.45 3.80
CA GLU A 181 11.38 -30.64 3.06
C GLU A 181 12.79 -30.45 2.49
N ARG A 182 13.08 -29.27 1.92
CA ARG A 182 14.40 -28.98 1.36
C ARG A 182 15.49 -28.95 2.44
N MET A 183 15.16 -28.51 3.65
CA MET A 183 16.09 -28.53 4.78
C MET A 183 16.35 -29.95 5.30
N GLN A 184 15.33 -30.82 5.29
CA GLN A 184 15.48 -32.23 5.69
C GLN A 184 16.31 -33.04 4.68
N ALA A 185 16.11 -32.81 3.37
CA ALA A 185 16.85 -33.51 2.32
C ALA A 185 18.36 -33.18 2.26
N ASN A 186 18.79 -32.11 2.95
CA ASN A 186 20.19 -31.68 3.01
C ASN A 186 20.88 -32.07 4.34
N LYS A 187 20.18 -32.76 5.24
CA LYS A 187 20.74 -33.34 6.47
C LYS A 187 21.12 -34.79 6.22
#